data_AF-A0A2N3DJ58-F1
#
_entry.id   AF-A0A2N3DJ58-F1
#
_cell.length_a   1.000
_cell.length_b   1.000
_cell.length_c   1.000
_cell.angle_alpha   90.00
_cell.angle_beta   90.00
_cell.angle_gamma   90.00
#
_symmetry.space_group_name_H-M   'P 1'
#
loop_
_entity.id
_entity.type
_entity.pdbx_description
1 polymer ?
#
loop_
_entity_poly.entity_id
_entity_poly.type
_entity_poly.pdbx_seq_one_letter_code
_entity_poly.pdbx_strand_id
1 'polypeptide(L)'
;MHQLPIFLNLEGRPVVLVGDGEAAEAKARLIARAGGRIVPAWEEGAALAFVALADETEARAAAQALRARGLLVNVVDRPELCDFTTPAIV
;
A
#
# COMPACT_ATOMS: atom_id res chain seq x y z
N MET A 1 12.12 14.91 -11.20
CA MET A 1 11.66 13.53 -10.95
C MET A 1 12.46 12.98 -9.78
N HIS A 2 11.80 12.67 -8.65
CA HIS A 2 12.45 12.17 -7.43
C HIS A 2 11.95 10.75 -7.12
N GLN A 3 11.96 9.87 -8.13
CA GLN A 3 11.48 8.49 -8.01
C GLN A 3 12.56 7.53 -8.51
N LEU A 4 12.76 6.43 -7.77
CA LEU A 4 13.66 5.35 -8.13
C LEU A 4 12.82 4.18 -8.64
N PRO A 5 13.01 3.69 -9.89
CA PRO A 5 12.31 2.51 -10.39
C PRO A 5 12.85 1.26 -9.69
N ILE A 6 12.09 0.75 -8.72
CA ILE A 6 12.41 -0.47 -7.97
C ILE A 6 11.37 -1.54 -8.21
N PHE A 7 11.82 -2.79 -8.29
CA PHE A 7 10.97 -3.97 -8.30
C PHE A 7 11.19 -4.74 -7.00
N LEU A 8 10.09 -5.16 -6.36
CA LEU A 8 10.13 -5.82 -5.06
C LEU A 8 9.64 -7.27 -5.23
N ASN A 9 10.38 -8.23 -4.66
CA ASN A 9 9.86 -9.58 -4.48
C ASN A 9 8.97 -9.60 -3.25
N LEU A 10 7.69 -9.94 -3.44
CA LEU A 10 6.68 -9.99 -2.40
C LEU A 10 6.24 -11.43 -2.06
N GLU A 11 6.86 -12.45 -2.63
CA GLU A 11 6.49 -13.85 -2.39
C GLU A 11 6.43 -14.18 -0.90
N GLY A 12 5.22 -14.51 -0.41
CA GLY A 12 4.94 -14.84 0.99
C GLY A 12 5.03 -13.67 1.98
N ARG A 13 5.43 -12.47 1.54
CA ARG A 13 5.65 -11.31 2.41
C ARG A 13 4.32 -10.63 2.76
N PRO A 14 4.11 -10.22 4.02
CA PRO A 14 2.92 -9.48 4.40
C PRO A 14 2.93 -8.07 3.79
N VAL A 15 1.80 -7.68 3.22
CA VAL A 15 1.53 -6.34 2.69
C VAL A 15 0.23 -5.85 3.31
N VAL A 16 0.30 -4.69 3.96
CA VAL A 16 -0.88 -4.11 4.60
C VAL A 16 -1.79 -3.52 3.52
N LEU A 17 -3.07 -3.88 3.54
CA LEU A 17 -4.10 -3.25 2.72
C LEU A 17 -5.24 -2.82 3.63
N VAL A 18 -5.46 -1.51 3.75
CA VAL A 18 -6.55 -0.92 4.52
C VAL A 18 -7.57 -0.33 3.57
N GLY A 19 -8.85 -0.59 3.83
CA GLY A 19 -9.97 -0.10 3.03
C GLY A 19 -10.64 -1.20 2.21
N ASP A 20 -11.69 -0.82 1.50
CA ASP A 20 -12.57 -1.71 0.75
C ASP A 20 -12.96 -1.10 -0.61
N GLY A 21 -13.83 -1.78 -1.33
CA GLY A 21 -14.31 -1.36 -2.66
C GLY A 21 -13.29 -1.58 -3.78
N GLU A 22 -13.62 -1.03 -4.95
CA GLU A 22 -12.91 -1.30 -6.21
C GLU A 22 -11.42 -0.92 -6.16
N ALA A 23 -11.10 0.21 -5.50
CA ALA A 23 -9.73 0.65 -5.30
C ALA A 23 -8.90 -0.36 -4.49
N ALA A 24 -9.46 -0.85 -3.37
CA ALA A 24 -8.81 -1.86 -2.54
C ALA A 24 -8.66 -3.17 -3.32
N GLU A 25 -9.69 -3.61 -4.04
CA GLU A 25 -9.62 -4.82 -4.86
C GLU A 25 -8.57 -4.73 -5.97
N ALA A 26 -8.43 -3.56 -6.61
CA ALA A 26 -7.38 -3.34 -7.61
C ALA A 26 -5.98 -3.50 -6.99
N LYS A 27 -5.74 -2.97 -5.78
CA LYS A 27 -4.48 -3.18 -5.06
C LYS A 27 -4.31 -4.63 -4.62
N ALA A 28 -5.37 -5.28 -4.14
CA ALA A 28 -5.35 -6.69 -3.77
C ALA A 28 -4.90 -7.59 -4.94
N ARG A 29 -5.43 -7.35 -6.15
CA ARG A 29 -4.99 -8.08 -7.35
C ARG A 29 -3.52 -7.89 -7.67
N LEU A 30 -3.00 -6.67 -7.53
CA LEU A 30 -1.57 -6.37 -7.75
C LEU A 30 -0.68 -7.10 -6.72
N ILE A 31 -1.06 -7.04 -5.45
CA ILE A 31 -0.33 -7.70 -4.35
C ILE A 31 -0.33 -9.23 -4.56
N ALA A 32 -1.50 -9.80 -4.85
CA ALA A 32 -1.66 -11.24 -5.05
C ALA A 32 -0.86 -11.73 -6.28
N ARG A 33 -0.88 -10.98 -7.39
CA ARG A 33 -0.06 -11.30 -8.59
C ARG A 33 1.44 -11.29 -8.30
N ALA A 34 1.88 -10.47 -7.35
CA ALA A 34 3.27 -10.42 -6.89
C ALA A 34 3.61 -11.47 -5.81
N GLY A 35 2.65 -12.32 -5.43
CA GLY A 35 2.82 -13.36 -4.41
C GLY A 35 2.73 -12.85 -2.96
N GLY A 36 2.33 -11.59 -2.76
CA GLY A 36 2.19 -10.97 -1.44
C GLY A 36 1.01 -11.51 -0.64
N ARG A 37 1.18 -11.63 0.67
CA ARG A 37 0.10 -11.96 1.61
C ARG A 37 -0.57 -10.69 2.11
N ILE A 38 -1.83 -10.50 1.75
CA ILE A 38 -2.60 -9.34 2.19
C ILE A 38 -2.96 -9.49 3.67
N VAL A 39 -2.72 -8.43 4.44
CA VAL A 39 -3.07 -8.36 5.86
C VAL A 39 -3.82 -7.05 6.15
N PRO A 40 -4.84 -7.05 7.04
CA PRO A 40 -5.68 -5.87 7.28
C PRO A 40 -5.02 -4.84 8.21
N ALA A 41 -3.96 -5.24 8.91
CA ALA A 41 -3.20 -4.42 9.84
C ALA A 41 -1.73 -4.81 9.79
N TRP A 42 -0.89 -3.97 10.39
CA TRP A 42 0.54 -4.26 10.49
C TRP A 42 0.83 -5.51 11.31
N GLU A 43 1.76 -6.32 10.83
CA GLU A 43 2.38 -7.44 11.51
C GLU A 43 3.88 -7.50 11.15
N GLU A 44 4.63 -8.30 11.90
CA GLU A 44 6.08 -8.43 11.74
C GLU A 44 6.47 -8.80 10.30
N GLY A 45 7.51 -8.13 9.77
CA GLY A 45 7.99 -8.32 8.40
C GLY A 45 7.24 -7.53 7.30
N ALA A 46 6.15 -6.82 7.62
CA ALA A 46 5.48 -5.96 6.65
C ALA A 46 6.28 -4.68 6.40
N ALA A 47 6.54 -4.37 5.13
CA ALA A 47 7.32 -3.18 4.72
C ALA A 47 6.54 -2.21 3.81
N LEU A 48 5.39 -2.66 3.28
CA LEU A 48 4.55 -1.89 2.37
C LEU A 48 3.12 -1.84 2.88
N ALA A 49 2.47 -0.70 2.64
CA ALA A 49 1.06 -0.48 2.89
C ALA A 49 0.37 0.18 1.71
N PHE A 50 -0.86 -0.25 1.46
CA PHE A 50 -1.83 0.43 0.60
C PHE A 50 -3.02 0.87 1.44
N VAL A 51 -3.45 2.12 1.25
CA VAL A 51 -4.63 2.69 1.91
C VAL A 51 -5.62 3.13 0.84
N ALA A 52 -6.80 2.53 0.85
CA ALA A 52 -7.91 2.78 -0.07
C ALA A 52 -9.16 3.18 0.72
N LEU A 53 -9.08 4.31 1.43
CA LEU A 53 -10.18 4.88 2.21
C LEU A 53 -10.74 6.13 1.49
N ALA A 54 -12.06 6.25 1.43
CA ALA A 54 -12.72 7.37 0.76
C ALA A 54 -12.60 8.69 1.55
N ASP A 55 -12.68 8.59 2.89
CA ASP A 55 -12.52 9.76 3.77
C ASP A 55 -11.04 10.16 3.87
N GLU A 56 -10.75 11.43 3.59
CA GLU A 56 -9.37 11.93 3.59
C GLU A 56 -8.76 11.95 5.00
N THR A 57 -9.56 12.26 6.02
CA THR A 57 -9.09 12.35 7.40
C THR A 57 -8.66 10.96 7.89
N GLU A 58 -9.48 9.95 7.63
CA GLU A 58 -9.18 8.56 7.94
C GLU A 58 -7.98 8.05 7.14
N ALA A 59 -7.91 8.33 5.83
CA ALA A 59 -6.78 7.95 4.98
C ALA A 59 -5.46 8.54 5.49
N ARG A 60 -5.46 9.82 5.88
CA ARG A 60 -4.28 10.51 6.44
C ARG A 60 -3.86 9.92 7.77
N ALA A 61 -4.81 9.65 8.67
CA ALA A 61 -4.54 9.04 9.97
C ALA A 61 -3.95 7.62 9.82
N ALA A 62 -4.54 6.79 8.94
CA ALA A 62 -4.03 5.45 8.65
C ALA A 62 -2.61 5.50 8.07
N ALA A 63 -2.36 6.40 7.10
CA ALA A 63 -1.04 6.55 6.50
C ALA A 63 0.03 6.99 7.52
N GLN A 64 -0.30 7.91 8.43
CA GLN A 64 0.60 8.31 9.51
C GLN A 64 0.89 7.15 10.48
N ALA A 65 -0.13 6.40 10.88
CA ALA A 65 0.01 5.27 11.78
C ALA A 65 0.86 4.11 11.19
N LEU A 66 0.77 3.89 9.88
CA LEU A 66 1.57 2.87 9.18
C LEU A 66 3.01 3.34 8.97
N ARG A 67 3.24 4.61 8.63
CA ARG A 67 4.59 5.20 8.57
C ARG A 67 5.32 5.17 9.91
N ALA A 68 4.60 5.41 11.01
CA ALA A 68 5.17 5.31 12.35
C ALA A 68 5.68 3.90 12.68
N ARG A 69 5.25 2.88 11.93
CA ARG A 69 5.73 1.49 12.01
C ARG A 69 6.83 1.15 10.99
N GLY A 70 7.29 2.14 10.22
CA GLY A 70 8.36 1.99 9.23
C GLY A 70 7.90 1.53 7.84
N LEU A 71 6.60 1.57 7.55
CA LEU A 71 6.09 1.16 6.24
C LEU A 71 6.19 2.29 5.23
N LEU A 72 6.51 1.94 3.98
CA LEU A 72 6.22 2.80 2.84
C LEU A 72 4.74 2.68 2.51
N VAL A 73 4.06 3.81 2.36
CA VAL A 73 2.61 3.89 2.19
C VAL A 73 2.25 4.42 0.80
N ASN A 74 1.30 3.77 0.12
CA ASN A 74 0.62 4.28 -1.06
C ASN A 74 -0.86 4.52 -0.72
N VAL A 75 -1.32 5.76 -0.82
CA VAL A 75 -2.73 6.13 -0.60
C VAL A 75 -3.38 6.36 -1.96
N VAL A 76 -4.47 5.63 -2.23
CA VAL A 76 -5.16 5.72 -3.52
C VAL A 76 -5.70 7.15 -3.73
N ASP A 77 -5.53 7.67 -4.95
CA ASP A 77 -5.97 9.00 -5.39
C ASP A 77 -5.47 10.18 -4.54
N ARG A 78 -4.41 9.98 -3.76
CA ARG A 78 -3.78 10.98 -2.87
C ARG A 78 -2.26 10.96 -3.02
N PRO A 79 -1.71 11.45 -4.15
CA PRO A 79 -0.27 11.38 -4.45
C PRO A 79 0.61 12.08 -3.40
N GLU A 80 0.12 13.14 -2.76
CA GLU A 80 0.78 13.88 -1.67
C GLU A 80 0.91 13.06 -0.36
N LEU A 81 0.14 11.98 -0.24
CA LEU A 81 0.20 11.03 0.86
C LEU A 81 0.98 9.77 0.51
N CYS A 82 1.63 9.69 -0.65
CA CYS A 82 2.35 8.50 -1.10
C CYS A 82 3.87 8.60 -0.90
N ASP A 83 4.48 7.53 -0.38
CA ASP A 83 5.94 7.36 -0.36
C ASP A 83 6.45 6.69 -1.66
N PHE A 84 5.56 5.97 -2.36
CA PHE A 84 5.84 5.32 -3.64
C PHE A 84 4.60 5.31 -4.54
N THR A 85 4.81 5.13 -5.83
CA THR A 85 3.74 4.98 -6.83
C THR A 85 3.73 3.57 -7.40
N THR A 86 2.55 3.11 -7.83
CA THR A 86 2.42 1.89 -8.63
C THR A 86 2.26 2.29 -10.09
N PRO A 87 3.21 1.97 -10.98
CA PRO A 87 3.06 2.25 -12.41
C PRO A 87 1.95 1.39 -13.01
N ALA A 88 1.47 1.77 -14.20
CA ALA A 88 0.64 0.88 -15.00
C ALA A 88 1.45 -0.37 -15.36
N ILE A 89 0.93 -1.56 -15.00
CA ILE A 89 1.54 -2.84 -15.34
C ILE A 89 0.75 -3.43 -16.51
N VAL A 90 1.41 -3.61 -17.65
CA VAL A 90 0.88 -4.31 -18.84
C VAL A 90 1.10 -5.81 -18.69
#